data_AF-A0A1G2QW72-F1
#
_entry.id   AF-A0A1G2QW72-F1
#
_cell.length_a   1.000
_cell.length_b   1.000
_cell.length_c   1.000
_cell.angle_alpha   90.00
_cell.angle_beta   90.00
_cell.angle_gamma   90.00
#
_symmetry.space_group_name_H-M   'P 1'
#
loop_
_entity.id
_entity.type
_entity.pdbx_description
1 polymer ?
#
loop_
_entity_poly.entity_id
_entity_poly.type
_entity_poly.pdbx_seq_one_letter_code
_entity_poly.pdbx_strand_id
1 'polypeptide(L)'
;MATVAEIQELYDQGKIPEAMAAVRGEVCKKRQSDNPEIPELCAIRAWCHYRRREWDNVRKWLGKAGNTLWAERLRAYMASYVDKDDEVLARIAQELGDDVSVQNALVIRARDPDSEVVILNELEGILARFGNQTEVDVANLFHNAARLLLVKGSTKEHWWTALGMMEDALVRYGSKSHWHHRAAAWYWESHIFERLRDKENALRAVSKSLFLWDRALELDPGNQGFRTNQQNALKRQAELVNR
;
A
#
# COMPACT_ATOMS: atom_id res chain seq x y z
N MET A 1 -6.79 5.07 29.67
CA MET A 1 -7.46 5.52 28.42
C MET A 1 -6.45 5.35 27.32
N ALA A 2 -6.84 4.79 26.18
CA ALA A 2 -5.92 4.69 25.05
C ALA A 2 -5.86 6.04 24.33
N THR A 3 -4.67 6.53 24.07
CA THR A 3 -4.39 7.73 23.27
C THR A 3 -4.61 7.43 21.78
N VAL A 4 -4.74 8.48 20.96
CA VAL A 4 -4.81 8.33 19.49
C VAL A 4 -3.58 7.57 18.97
N ALA A 5 -2.38 7.89 19.49
CA ALA A 5 -1.13 7.24 19.10
C ALA A 5 -1.10 5.74 19.43
N GLU A 6 -1.56 5.33 20.62
CA GLU A 6 -1.63 3.91 20.98
C GLU A 6 -2.61 3.14 20.09
N ILE A 7 -3.71 3.77 19.68
CA ILE A 7 -4.69 3.15 18.78
C ILE A 7 -4.14 3.07 17.35
N GLN A 8 -3.41 4.10 16.91
CA GLN A 8 -2.72 4.10 15.63
C GLN A 8 -1.67 2.99 15.58
N GLU A 9 -0.90 2.79 16.64
CA GLU A 9 0.07 1.70 16.75
C GLU A 9 -0.59 0.32 16.60
N LEU A 10 -1.79 0.12 17.16
CA LEU A 10 -2.55 -1.12 16.93
C LEU A 10 -2.90 -1.30 15.44
N TYR A 11 -3.30 -0.23 14.76
CA TYR A 11 -3.58 -0.27 13.33
C TYR A 11 -2.32 -0.58 12.52
N ASP A 12 -1.19 0.05 12.83
CA ASP A 12 0.10 -0.12 12.13
C ASP A 12 0.66 -1.54 12.32
N GLN A 13 0.41 -2.15 13.49
CA GLN A 13 0.70 -3.55 13.77
C GLN A 13 -0.25 -4.54 13.08
N GLY A 14 -1.27 -4.06 12.35
CA GLY A 14 -2.27 -4.89 11.69
C GLY A 14 -3.30 -5.51 12.64
N LYS A 15 -3.36 -5.08 13.90
CA LYS A 15 -4.35 -5.51 14.90
C LYS A 15 -5.68 -4.76 14.69
N ILE A 16 -6.25 -4.96 13.50
CA ILE A 16 -7.43 -4.21 13.03
C ILE A 16 -8.65 -4.37 13.97
N PRO A 17 -9.01 -5.58 14.46
CA PRO A 17 -10.11 -5.73 15.40
C PRO A 17 -9.90 -4.95 16.71
N GLU A 18 -8.68 -4.98 17.26
CA GLU A 18 -8.30 -4.31 18.50
C GLU A 18 -8.31 -2.79 18.32
N ALA A 19 -7.74 -2.28 17.23
CA ALA A 19 -7.80 -0.86 16.88
C ALA A 19 -9.25 -0.37 16.77
N MET A 20 -10.12 -1.12 16.08
CA MET A 20 -11.55 -0.78 15.96
C MET A 20 -12.26 -0.78 17.32
N ALA A 21 -11.97 -1.76 18.17
CA ALA A 21 -12.55 -1.85 19.51
C ALA A 21 -12.10 -0.67 20.39
N ALA A 22 -10.81 -0.31 20.33
CA ALA A 22 -10.25 0.82 21.06
C ALA A 22 -10.84 2.16 20.60
N VAL A 23 -10.95 2.39 19.28
CA VAL A 23 -11.64 3.57 18.74
C VAL A 23 -13.08 3.65 19.25
N ARG A 24 -13.85 2.55 19.19
CA ARG A 24 -15.24 2.53 19.65
C ARG A 24 -15.34 2.91 21.12
N GLY A 25 -14.45 2.36 21.96
CA GLY A 25 -14.39 2.67 23.38
C GLY A 25 -14.13 4.16 23.64
N GLU A 26 -13.15 4.75 22.96
CA GLU A 26 -12.77 6.15 23.17
C GLU A 26 -13.79 7.14 22.57
N VAL A 27 -14.33 6.87 21.37
CA VAL A 27 -15.39 7.71 20.79
C VAL A 27 -16.64 7.71 21.67
N CYS A 28 -17.05 6.57 22.24
CA CYS A 28 -18.19 6.52 23.15
C CYS A 28 -18.00 7.36 24.42
N LYS A 29 -16.79 7.35 25.00
CA LYS A 29 -16.46 8.14 26.20
C LYS A 29 -16.36 9.64 25.89
N LYS A 30 -15.74 9.99 24.76
CA LYS A 30 -15.45 11.37 24.37
C LYS A 30 -16.62 12.08 23.70
N ARG A 31 -17.68 11.36 23.28
CA ARG A 31 -18.88 11.95 22.65
C ARG A 31 -19.63 12.96 23.52
N GLN A 32 -19.32 13.02 24.80
CA GLN A 32 -19.92 13.95 25.76
C GLN A 32 -19.13 15.26 25.87
N SER A 33 -18.04 15.42 25.11
CA SER A 33 -17.25 16.65 25.00
C SER A 33 -16.89 16.93 23.53
N ASP A 34 -16.71 18.20 23.18
CA ASP A 34 -16.18 18.62 21.87
C ASP A 34 -14.68 18.30 21.77
N ASN A 35 -14.34 17.01 21.90
CA ASN A 35 -12.96 16.57 22.00
C ASN A 35 -12.29 16.63 20.60
N PRO A 36 -11.18 17.39 20.46
CA PRO A 36 -10.49 17.58 19.18
C PRO A 36 -9.87 16.30 18.61
N GLU A 37 -9.78 15.21 19.38
CA GLU A 37 -9.29 13.91 18.93
C GLU A 37 -10.34 13.06 18.22
N ILE A 38 -11.64 13.39 18.32
CA ILE A 38 -12.72 12.60 17.69
C ILE A 38 -12.53 12.50 16.17
N PRO A 39 -12.19 13.57 15.43
CA PRO A 39 -11.85 13.49 14.02
C PRO A 39 -10.77 12.44 13.70
N GLU A 40 -9.67 12.42 14.45
CA GLU A 40 -8.57 11.47 14.22
C GLU A 40 -8.97 10.02 14.54
N LEU A 41 -9.74 9.81 15.61
CA LEU A 41 -10.31 8.50 15.93
C LEU A 41 -11.24 8.02 14.81
N CYS A 42 -12.02 8.92 14.20
CA CYS A 42 -12.85 8.59 13.05
C CYS A 42 -12.00 8.25 11.81
N ALA A 43 -10.89 8.96 11.59
CA ALA A 43 -9.95 8.67 10.50
C ALA A 43 -9.32 7.27 10.65
N ILE A 44 -8.82 6.92 11.84
CA ILE A 44 -8.28 5.57 12.12
C ILE A 44 -9.34 4.49 11.87
N ARG A 45 -10.59 4.74 12.29
CA ARG A 45 -11.68 3.81 12.03
C ARG A 45 -11.99 3.64 10.55
N ALA A 46 -11.94 4.72 9.77
CA ALA A 46 -12.09 4.66 8.33
C ALA A 46 -10.99 3.80 7.70
N TRP A 47 -9.73 3.97 8.13
CA TRP A 47 -8.61 3.12 7.70
C TRP A 47 -8.78 1.64 8.06
N CYS A 48 -9.32 1.33 9.24
CA CYS A 48 -9.65 -0.05 9.63
C CYS A 48 -10.69 -0.67 8.67
N HIS A 49 -11.74 0.08 8.34
CA HIS A 49 -12.75 -0.35 7.37
C HIS A 49 -12.18 -0.48 5.95
N TYR A 50 -11.23 0.38 5.57
CA TYR A 50 -10.53 0.34 4.29
C TYR A 50 -9.72 -0.97 4.14
N ARG A 51 -8.97 -1.36 5.18
CA ARG A 51 -8.25 -2.65 5.22
C ARG A 51 -9.19 -3.86 5.06
N ARG A 52 -10.42 -3.74 5.55
CA ARG A 52 -11.48 -4.76 5.44
C ARG A 52 -12.31 -4.67 4.16
N ARG A 53 -12.03 -3.69 3.29
CA ARG A 53 -12.78 -3.41 2.05
C ARG A 53 -14.26 -3.08 2.26
N GLU A 54 -14.59 -2.44 3.37
CA GLU A 54 -15.97 -2.07 3.73
C GLU A 54 -16.26 -0.62 3.32
N TRP A 55 -16.39 -0.37 2.02
CA TRP A 55 -16.35 0.98 1.43
C TRP A 55 -17.42 1.94 1.95
N ASP A 56 -18.64 1.47 2.20
CA ASP A 56 -19.70 2.31 2.76
C ASP A 56 -19.36 2.77 4.18
N ASN A 57 -18.73 1.90 4.97
CA ASN A 57 -18.23 2.27 6.28
C ASN A 57 -17.05 3.24 6.17
N VAL A 58 -16.15 3.06 5.19
CA VAL A 58 -15.05 4.01 4.94
C VAL A 58 -15.61 5.42 4.71
N ARG A 59 -16.54 5.58 3.76
CA ARG A 59 -17.14 6.89 3.42
C ARG A 59 -17.87 7.51 4.62
N LYS A 60 -18.63 6.69 5.36
CA LYS A 60 -19.33 7.13 6.58
C LYS A 60 -18.38 7.69 7.64
N TRP A 61 -17.24 7.04 7.87
CA TRP A 61 -16.29 7.47 8.90
C TRP A 61 -15.38 8.60 8.41
N LEU A 62 -15.03 8.64 7.12
CA LEU A 62 -14.35 9.78 6.51
C LEU A 62 -15.18 11.06 6.62
N GLY A 63 -16.50 10.99 6.40
CA GLY A 63 -17.39 12.15 6.57
C GLY A 63 -17.37 12.73 7.99
N LYS A 64 -17.10 11.88 9.00
CA LYS A 64 -16.98 12.31 10.41
C LYS A 64 -15.57 12.75 10.79
N ALA A 65 -14.56 12.26 10.09
CA ALA A 65 -13.17 12.63 10.31
C ALA A 65 -12.85 14.05 9.83
N GLY A 66 -13.70 14.66 9.00
CA GLY A 66 -13.41 15.98 8.43
C GLY A 66 -12.11 15.94 7.61
N ASN A 67 -11.30 16.99 7.72
CA ASN A 67 -10.09 17.18 6.89
C ASN A 67 -8.80 16.96 7.69
N THR A 68 -8.77 15.99 8.61
CA THR A 68 -7.48 15.64 9.23
C THR A 68 -6.52 15.07 8.19
N LEU A 69 -5.21 15.21 8.44
CA LEU A 69 -4.19 14.68 7.54
C LEU A 69 -4.40 13.19 7.25
N TRP A 70 -4.72 12.41 8.28
CA TRP A 70 -5.00 10.98 8.15
C TRP A 70 -6.23 10.67 7.29
N ALA A 71 -7.26 11.52 7.35
CA ALA A 71 -8.45 11.39 6.53
C ALA A 71 -8.16 11.75 5.06
N GLU A 72 -7.42 12.83 4.80
CA GLU A 72 -7.03 13.22 3.44
C GLU A 72 -6.13 12.18 2.77
N ARG A 73 -5.17 11.61 3.51
CA ARG A 73 -4.38 10.47 3.03
C ARG A 73 -5.28 9.32 2.58
N LEU A 74 -6.27 8.94 3.39
CA LEU A 74 -7.21 7.88 3.01
C LEU A 74 -8.09 8.27 1.81
N ARG A 75 -8.50 9.53 1.69
CA ARG A 75 -9.22 10.02 0.50
C ARG A 75 -8.37 9.86 -0.76
N ALA A 76 -7.06 10.12 -0.70
CA ALA A 76 -6.16 9.87 -1.83
C ALA A 76 -6.11 8.37 -2.20
N TYR A 77 -6.08 7.46 -1.23
CA TYR A 77 -6.15 6.02 -1.49
C TYR A 77 -7.51 5.57 -2.06
N MET A 78 -8.61 6.15 -1.57
CA MET A 78 -9.95 5.89 -2.11
C MET A 78 -10.07 6.38 -3.56
N ALA A 79 -9.63 7.61 -3.83
CA ALA A 79 -9.60 8.19 -5.18
C ALA A 79 -8.73 7.38 -6.13
N SER A 80 -7.60 6.83 -5.68
CA SER A 80 -6.70 6.05 -6.53
C SER A 80 -7.17 4.60 -6.79
N TYR A 81 -7.72 3.88 -5.81
CA TYR A 81 -8.05 2.45 -5.93
C TYR A 81 -9.53 2.13 -6.11
N VAL A 82 -10.42 2.94 -5.53
CA VAL A 82 -11.84 2.59 -5.37
C VAL A 82 -12.70 3.44 -6.27
N ASP A 83 -12.58 4.75 -6.15
CA ASP A 83 -13.42 5.71 -6.86
C ASP A 83 -12.85 6.07 -8.24
N LYS A 84 -11.54 5.90 -8.43
CA LYS A 84 -10.79 6.24 -9.67
C LYS A 84 -11.01 7.69 -10.10
N ASP A 85 -10.95 8.58 -9.12
CA ASP A 85 -11.25 10.00 -9.27
C ASP A 85 -9.95 10.81 -9.35
N ASP A 86 -9.54 11.15 -10.58
CA ASP A 86 -8.30 11.88 -10.83
C ASP A 86 -8.38 13.34 -10.35
N GLU A 87 -9.55 13.97 -10.37
CA GLU A 87 -9.75 15.35 -9.92
C GLU A 87 -9.58 15.47 -8.40
N VAL A 88 -10.22 14.57 -7.64
CA VAL A 88 -10.08 14.53 -6.19
C VAL A 88 -8.63 14.25 -5.80
N LEU A 89 -7.96 13.33 -6.48
CA LEU A 89 -6.57 12.99 -6.19
C LEU A 89 -5.64 14.18 -6.49
N ALA A 90 -5.84 14.88 -7.61
CA ALA A 90 -5.05 16.05 -7.98
C ALA A 90 -5.21 17.19 -6.97
N ARG A 91 -6.45 17.46 -6.50
CA ARG A 91 -6.70 18.45 -5.45
C ARG A 91 -5.95 18.11 -4.16
N ILE A 92 -6.03 16.86 -3.69
CA ILE A 92 -5.33 16.43 -2.47
C ILE A 92 -3.81 16.53 -2.64
N ALA A 93 -3.28 16.18 -3.82
CA ALA A 93 -1.86 16.33 -4.13
C ALA A 93 -1.38 17.79 -4.10
N GLN A 94 -2.20 18.73 -4.59
CA GLN A 94 -1.90 20.17 -4.51
C GLN A 94 -1.90 20.67 -3.06
N GLU A 95 -2.82 20.18 -2.24
CA GLU A 95 -2.96 20.59 -0.84
C GLU A 95 -1.85 20.01 0.05
N LEU A 96 -1.49 18.74 -0.13
CA LEU A 96 -0.56 18.02 0.76
C LEU A 96 0.88 17.91 0.23
N GLY A 97 1.11 18.23 -1.05
CA GLY A 97 2.45 18.28 -1.64
C GLY A 97 3.23 16.97 -1.51
N ASP A 98 4.40 17.03 -0.87
CA ASP A 98 5.34 15.91 -0.71
C ASP A 98 4.97 14.95 0.44
N ASP A 99 3.67 14.75 0.68
CA ASP A 99 3.22 13.68 1.56
C ASP A 99 3.40 12.31 0.88
N VAL A 100 4.19 11.42 1.50
CA VAL A 100 4.54 10.10 0.94
C VAL A 100 3.30 9.25 0.59
N SER A 101 2.22 9.34 1.39
CA SER A 101 1.00 8.58 1.13
C SER A 101 0.26 9.09 -0.09
N VAL A 102 0.27 10.41 -0.31
CA VAL A 102 -0.33 11.04 -1.50
C VAL A 102 0.49 10.76 -2.74
N GLN A 103 1.82 10.87 -2.66
CA GLN A 103 2.72 10.49 -3.75
C GLN A 103 2.53 9.01 -4.13
N ASN A 104 2.37 8.13 -3.14
CA ASN A 104 2.08 6.73 -3.38
C ASN A 104 0.71 6.54 -4.07
N ALA A 105 -0.32 7.26 -3.66
CA ALA A 105 -1.65 7.22 -4.29
C ALA A 105 -1.62 7.70 -5.75
N LEU A 106 -0.87 8.76 -6.07
CA LEU A 106 -0.61 9.20 -7.45
C LEU A 106 0.04 8.09 -8.28
N VAL A 107 1.10 7.48 -7.74
CA VAL A 107 1.80 6.36 -8.39
C VAL A 107 0.88 5.18 -8.59
N ILE A 108 0.02 4.89 -7.63
CA ILE A 108 -0.96 3.82 -7.74
C ILE A 108 -1.91 4.07 -8.91
N ARG A 109 -2.47 5.28 -8.99
CA ARG A 109 -3.49 5.67 -9.96
C ARG A 109 -2.93 5.72 -11.37
N ALA A 110 -1.74 6.32 -11.55
CA ALA A 110 -1.04 6.43 -12.84
C ALA A 110 -0.78 5.10 -13.56
N ARG A 111 -0.83 3.97 -12.85
CA ARG A 111 -0.67 2.62 -13.43
C ARG A 111 -1.86 2.18 -14.25
N ASP A 112 -3.04 2.66 -13.87
CA ASP A 112 -4.26 2.23 -14.50
C ASP A 112 -4.34 2.74 -15.95
N PRO A 113 -4.95 1.99 -16.87
CA PRO A 113 -5.03 2.36 -18.28
C PRO A 113 -5.92 3.57 -18.53
N ASP A 114 -6.90 3.80 -17.64
CA ASP A 114 -7.88 4.88 -17.68
C ASP A 114 -7.45 6.11 -16.85
N SER A 115 -6.19 6.18 -16.43
CA SER A 115 -5.69 7.30 -15.64
C SER A 115 -5.14 8.42 -16.48
N GLU A 116 -5.53 9.65 -16.14
CA GLU A 116 -4.94 10.87 -16.68
C GLU A 116 -3.71 11.34 -15.89
N VAL A 117 -3.39 10.67 -14.77
CA VAL A 117 -2.23 11.00 -13.93
C VAL A 117 -0.94 10.60 -14.64
N VAL A 118 -0.15 11.61 -15.05
CA VAL A 118 1.15 11.42 -15.73
C VAL A 118 2.28 11.78 -14.78
N ILE A 119 2.96 10.76 -14.24
CA ILE A 119 4.07 10.98 -13.29
C ILE A 119 5.36 10.23 -13.65
N LEU A 120 5.36 9.45 -14.74
CA LEU A 120 6.49 8.56 -15.06
C LEU A 120 7.82 9.32 -15.18
N ASN A 121 7.78 10.51 -15.77
CA ASN A 121 8.96 11.37 -15.97
C ASN A 121 9.39 12.09 -14.68
N GLU A 122 8.53 12.20 -13.69
CA GLU A 122 8.78 12.88 -12.41
C GLU A 122 9.20 11.91 -11.31
N LEU A 123 9.11 10.60 -11.58
CA LEU A 123 9.23 9.53 -10.60
C LEU A 123 10.57 9.56 -9.87
N GLU A 124 11.67 9.81 -10.59
CA GLU A 124 13.00 9.94 -9.98
C GLU A 124 13.06 11.10 -8.98
N GLY A 125 12.52 12.27 -9.37
CA GLY A 125 12.44 13.44 -8.51
C GLY A 125 11.56 13.20 -7.28
N ILE A 126 10.43 12.49 -7.44
CA ILE A 126 9.54 12.10 -6.33
C ILE A 126 10.31 11.22 -5.33
N LEU A 127 10.97 10.16 -5.82
CA LEU A 127 11.65 9.19 -4.96
C LEU A 127 12.89 9.77 -4.26
N ALA A 128 13.61 10.68 -4.93
CA ALA A 128 14.78 11.35 -4.35
C ALA A 128 14.43 12.11 -3.05
N ARG A 129 13.21 12.63 -2.92
CA ARG A 129 12.73 13.33 -1.71
C ARG A 129 12.56 12.41 -0.50
N PHE A 130 12.38 11.11 -0.73
CA PHE A 130 12.15 10.11 0.33
C PHE A 130 13.31 9.11 0.49
N GLY A 131 14.38 9.23 -0.31
CA GLY A 131 15.44 8.22 -0.42
C GLY A 131 16.12 7.82 0.91
N ASN A 132 16.12 8.70 1.92
CA ASN A 132 16.76 8.42 3.22
C ASN A 132 15.79 7.89 4.29
N GLN A 133 14.50 7.76 4.00
CA GLN A 133 13.47 7.44 5.00
C GLN A 133 13.13 5.95 5.03
N THR A 134 13.27 5.27 6.17
CA THR A 134 13.11 3.80 6.26
C THR A 134 11.68 3.33 6.58
N GLU A 135 10.69 4.21 6.46
CA GLU A 135 9.31 3.91 6.82
C GLU A 135 8.63 2.98 5.80
N VAL A 136 7.65 2.21 6.27
CA VAL A 136 6.87 1.27 5.44
C VAL A 136 6.15 2.00 4.29
N ASP A 137 5.74 3.25 4.51
CA ASP A 137 5.07 4.06 3.48
C ASP A 137 6.01 4.39 2.31
N VAL A 138 7.29 4.65 2.61
CA VAL A 138 8.32 4.86 1.59
C VAL A 138 8.60 3.56 0.85
N ALA A 139 8.67 2.43 1.57
CA ALA A 139 8.78 1.12 0.94
C ALA A 139 7.60 0.85 -0.02
N ASN A 140 6.38 1.21 0.37
CA ASN A 140 5.19 1.10 -0.48
C ASN A 140 5.28 2.00 -1.72
N LEU A 141 5.80 3.23 -1.58
CA LEU A 141 6.03 4.13 -2.71
C LEU A 141 7.00 3.52 -3.73
N PHE A 142 8.17 3.05 -3.30
CA PHE A 142 9.16 2.39 -4.17
C PHE A 142 8.59 1.12 -4.83
N HIS A 143 7.86 0.29 -4.07
CA HIS A 143 7.16 -0.87 -4.62
C HIS A 143 6.19 -0.46 -5.74
N ASN A 144 5.33 0.51 -5.49
CA ASN A 144 4.32 0.92 -6.47
C ASN A 144 4.94 1.64 -7.68
N ALA A 145 6.06 2.34 -7.48
CA ALA A 145 6.86 2.96 -8.53
C ALA A 145 7.48 1.92 -9.47
N ALA A 146 8.05 0.85 -8.91
CA ALA A 146 8.54 -0.29 -9.67
C ALA A 146 7.42 -0.92 -10.52
N ARG A 147 6.23 -1.07 -9.94
CA ARG A 147 5.06 -1.58 -10.67
C ARG A 147 4.62 -0.63 -11.78
N LEU A 148 4.70 0.68 -11.60
CA LEU A 148 4.40 1.66 -12.65
C LEU A 148 5.35 1.50 -13.83
N LEU A 149 6.65 1.40 -13.58
CA LEU A 149 7.65 1.14 -14.63
C LEU A 149 7.45 -0.21 -15.31
N LEU A 150 7.06 -1.25 -14.56
CA LEU A 150 6.74 -2.55 -15.16
C LEU A 150 5.54 -2.48 -16.12
N VAL A 151 4.52 -1.68 -15.79
CA VAL A 151 3.27 -1.60 -16.56
C VAL A 151 3.37 -0.62 -17.73
N LYS A 152 3.92 0.58 -17.50
CA LYS A 152 3.96 1.68 -18.47
C LYS A 152 5.33 1.85 -19.13
N GLY A 153 6.39 1.32 -18.51
CA GLY A 153 7.74 1.38 -19.07
C GLY A 153 7.89 0.50 -20.30
N SER A 154 8.59 1.02 -21.31
CA SER A 154 8.70 0.42 -22.64
C SER A 154 10.14 0.02 -23.02
N THR A 155 11.10 0.22 -22.13
CA THR A 155 12.53 0.03 -22.40
C THR A 155 13.16 -0.90 -21.37
N LYS A 156 14.31 -1.46 -21.71
CA LYS A 156 15.05 -2.34 -20.80
C LYS A 156 15.56 -1.58 -19.57
N GLU A 157 15.94 -0.32 -19.76
CA GLU A 157 16.36 0.59 -18.71
C GLU A 157 15.24 0.78 -17.68
N HIS A 158 14.00 1.01 -18.12
CA HIS A 158 12.85 1.11 -17.20
C HIS A 158 12.68 -0.15 -16.33
N TRP A 159 12.91 -1.34 -16.89
CA TRP A 159 12.77 -2.58 -16.12
C TRP A 159 13.93 -2.81 -15.16
N TRP A 160 15.16 -2.40 -15.51
CA TRP A 160 16.27 -2.39 -14.55
C TRP A 160 16.05 -1.39 -13.41
N THR A 161 15.55 -0.20 -13.72
CA THR A 161 15.17 0.79 -12.72
C THR A 161 14.05 0.25 -11.83
N ALA A 162 13.04 -0.41 -12.39
CA ALA A 162 11.98 -1.06 -11.62
C ALA A 162 12.53 -2.14 -10.69
N LEU A 163 13.53 -2.91 -11.13
CA LEU A 163 14.18 -3.92 -10.29
C LEU A 163 14.86 -3.27 -9.09
N GLY A 164 15.69 -2.24 -9.30
CA GLY A 164 16.35 -1.52 -8.21
C GLY A 164 15.36 -0.92 -7.22
N MET A 165 14.24 -0.37 -7.70
CA MET A 165 13.16 0.13 -6.84
C MET A 165 12.50 -0.99 -6.00
N MET A 166 12.35 -2.19 -6.57
CA MET A 166 11.82 -3.34 -5.84
C MET A 166 12.78 -3.83 -4.76
N GLU A 167 14.07 -3.86 -5.06
CA GLU A 167 15.14 -4.19 -4.10
C GLU A 167 15.16 -3.19 -2.94
N ASP A 168 15.09 -1.90 -3.23
CA ASP A 168 14.99 -0.84 -2.22
C ASP A 168 13.74 -1.01 -1.33
N ALA A 169 12.59 -1.31 -1.93
CA ALA A 169 11.37 -1.58 -1.17
C ALA A 169 11.56 -2.80 -0.23
N LEU A 170 12.16 -3.88 -0.72
CA LEU A 170 12.45 -5.08 0.06
C LEU A 170 13.40 -4.80 1.23
N VAL A 171 14.42 -3.97 1.04
CA VAL A 171 15.33 -3.53 2.11
C VAL A 171 14.56 -2.79 3.20
N ARG A 172 13.70 -1.84 2.82
CA ARG A 172 12.91 -1.03 3.78
C ARG A 172 11.84 -1.83 4.51
N TYR A 173 11.23 -2.82 3.87
CA TYR A 173 10.34 -3.77 4.55
C TYR A 173 11.10 -4.64 5.57
N GLY A 174 12.43 -4.70 5.50
CA GLY A 174 13.27 -5.47 6.40
C GLY A 174 13.17 -6.98 6.19
N SER A 175 13.84 -7.73 7.07
CA SER A 175 13.98 -9.19 6.92
C SER A 175 13.07 -10.02 7.83
N LYS A 176 12.47 -9.41 8.87
CA LYS A 176 11.75 -10.11 9.95
C LYS A 176 10.28 -9.70 10.11
N SER A 177 9.82 -8.66 9.41
CA SER A 177 8.45 -8.14 9.47
C SER A 177 7.86 -7.99 8.07
N HIS A 178 6.62 -7.51 7.99
CA HIS A 178 5.92 -7.16 6.75
C HIS A 178 5.88 -8.29 5.69
N TRP A 179 5.67 -9.53 6.14
CA TRP A 179 5.66 -10.74 5.31
C TRP A 179 4.85 -10.59 4.02
N HIS A 180 3.63 -10.06 4.10
CA HIS A 180 2.76 -9.89 2.94
C HIS A 180 3.24 -8.82 1.95
N HIS A 181 3.81 -7.71 2.44
CA HIS A 181 4.39 -6.68 1.57
C HIS A 181 5.62 -7.21 0.83
N ARG A 182 6.49 -7.94 1.54
CA ARG A 182 7.65 -8.61 0.94
C ARG A 182 7.23 -9.68 -0.06
N ALA A 183 6.23 -10.49 0.28
CA ALA A 183 5.69 -11.51 -0.62
C ALA A 183 5.18 -10.89 -1.92
N ALA A 184 4.46 -9.77 -1.83
CA ALA A 184 4.00 -9.02 -3.00
C ALA A 184 5.16 -8.41 -3.80
N ALA A 185 6.19 -7.86 -3.13
CA ALA A 185 7.37 -7.31 -3.81
C ALA A 185 8.11 -8.39 -4.63
N TRP A 186 8.43 -9.54 -4.02
CA TRP A 186 9.03 -10.69 -4.73
C TRP A 186 8.14 -11.21 -5.87
N TYR A 187 6.81 -11.17 -5.71
CA TYR A 187 5.90 -11.54 -6.79
C TYR A 187 6.09 -10.62 -8.00
N TRP A 188 6.07 -9.30 -7.80
CA TRP A 188 6.24 -8.33 -8.88
C TRP A 188 7.65 -8.31 -9.45
N GLU A 189 8.67 -8.55 -8.63
CA GLU A 189 10.05 -8.75 -9.07
C GLU A 189 10.16 -9.90 -10.08
N SER A 190 9.40 -10.99 -9.89
CA SER A 190 9.36 -12.10 -10.85
C SER A 190 8.81 -11.69 -12.23
N HIS A 191 7.91 -10.70 -12.28
CA HIS A 191 7.41 -10.14 -13.54
C HIS A 191 8.44 -9.24 -14.21
N ILE A 192 9.21 -8.48 -13.41
CA ILE A 192 10.31 -7.66 -13.91
C ILE A 192 11.40 -8.54 -14.53
N PHE A 193 11.81 -9.61 -13.84
CA PHE A 193 12.78 -10.57 -14.38
C PHE A 193 12.30 -11.24 -15.67
N GLU A 194 11.01 -11.57 -15.78
CA GLU A 194 10.46 -12.10 -17.04
C GLU A 194 10.57 -11.07 -18.18
N ARG A 195 10.28 -9.79 -17.93
CA ARG A 195 10.49 -8.73 -18.94
C ARG A 195 11.95 -8.63 -19.37
N LEU A 196 12.87 -8.84 -18.43
CA LEU A 196 14.32 -8.90 -18.67
C LEU A 196 14.78 -10.22 -19.31
N ARG A 197 13.87 -11.19 -19.52
CA ARG A 197 14.13 -12.55 -20.04
C ARG A 197 15.08 -13.37 -19.16
N ASP A 198 15.08 -13.10 -17.86
CA ASP A 198 15.84 -13.85 -16.86
C ASP A 198 14.93 -14.86 -16.14
N LYS A 199 14.77 -16.04 -16.76
CA LYS A 199 13.87 -17.08 -16.24
C LYS A 199 14.33 -17.62 -14.88
N GLU A 200 15.63 -17.73 -14.65
CA GLU A 200 16.16 -18.29 -13.39
C GLU A 200 15.81 -17.37 -12.22
N ASN A 201 16.09 -16.07 -12.35
CA ASN A 201 15.75 -15.12 -11.28
C ASN A 201 14.24 -14.90 -11.15
N ALA A 202 13.47 -14.97 -12.24
CA ALA A 202 12.00 -14.96 -12.14
C ALA A 202 11.47 -16.13 -11.29
N LEU A 203 11.98 -17.35 -11.52
CA LEU A 203 11.62 -18.55 -10.74
C LEU A 203 12.06 -18.44 -9.27
N ARG A 204 13.24 -17.88 -9.02
CA ARG A 204 13.74 -17.63 -7.66
C ARG A 204 12.86 -16.63 -6.92
N ALA A 205 12.47 -15.53 -7.58
CA ALA A 205 11.63 -14.49 -7.00
C ALA A 205 10.22 -15.01 -6.67
N VAL A 206 9.56 -15.73 -7.59
CA VAL A 206 8.23 -16.29 -7.30
C VAL A 206 8.28 -17.35 -6.19
N SER A 207 9.37 -18.12 -6.10
CA SER A 207 9.54 -19.11 -5.00
C SER A 207 9.68 -18.43 -3.64
N LYS A 208 10.42 -17.32 -3.56
CA LYS A 208 10.47 -16.48 -2.36
C LYS A 208 9.11 -15.87 -2.02
N SER A 209 8.37 -15.41 -3.02
CA SER A 209 7.01 -14.88 -2.83
C SER A 209 6.09 -15.92 -2.19
N LEU A 210 6.09 -17.16 -2.70
CA LEU A 210 5.31 -18.28 -2.16
C LEU A 210 5.64 -18.57 -0.70
N PHE A 211 6.92 -18.72 -0.38
CA PHE A 211 7.37 -18.94 0.99
C PHE A 211 6.86 -17.85 1.94
N LEU A 212 6.91 -16.58 1.54
CA LEU A 212 6.47 -15.46 2.37
C LEU A 212 4.94 -15.39 2.50
N TRP A 213 4.19 -15.80 1.47
CA TRP A 213 2.74 -15.96 1.57
C TRP A 213 2.35 -17.08 2.53
N ASP A 214 3.08 -18.20 2.53
CA ASP A 214 2.89 -19.28 3.49
C ASP A 214 3.07 -18.75 4.92
N ARG A 215 4.16 -18.00 5.18
CA ARG A 215 4.40 -17.36 6.48
C ARG A 215 3.31 -16.36 6.88
N ALA A 216 2.80 -15.58 5.92
CA ALA A 216 1.69 -14.66 6.20
C ALA A 216 0.40 -15.41 6.58
N LEU A 217 0.14 -16.56 5.96
CA LEU A 217 -1.02 -17.41 6.26
C LEU A 217 -0.86 -18.21 7.56
N GLU A 218 0.35 -18.56 7.97
CA GLU A 218 0.61 -19.13 9.30
C GLU A 218 0.21 -18.15 10.41
N LEU A 219 0.45 -16.85 10.19
CA LEU A 219 0.11 -15.78 11.14
C LEU A 219 -1.37 -15.38 11.10
N ASP A 220 -1.99 -15.39 9.92
CA ASP A 220 -3.41 -15.09 9.73
C ASP A 220 -4.07 -16.11 8.77
N PRO A 221 -4.43 -17.31 9.28
CA PRO A 221 -4.99 -18.38 8.46
C PRO A 221 -6.34 -18.03 7.82
N GLY A 222 -7.07 -17.07 8.40
CA GLY A 222 -8.38 -16.64 7.91
C GLY A 222 -8.32 -15.67 6.72
N ASN A 223 -7.13 -15.17 6.37
CA ASN A 223 -6.98 -14.10 5.40
C ASN A 223 -7.17 -14.56 3.95
N GLN A 224 -8.36 -14.33 3.38
CA GLN A 224 -8.67 -14.68 2.00
C GLN A 224 -7.82 -13.93 0.96
N GLY A 225 -7.40 -12.70 1.28
CA GLY A 225 -6.51 -11.92 0.42
C GLY A 225 -5.14 -12.59 0.27
N PHE A 226 -4.58 -13.09 1.38
CA PHE A 226 -3.30 -13.81 1.35
C PHE A 226 -3.42 -15.14 0.59
N ARG A 227 -4.51 -15.89 0.77
CA ARG A 227 -4.77 -17.13 0.01
C ARG A 227 -4.85 -16.86 -1.49
N THR A 228 -5.57 -15.82 -1.90
CA THR A 228 -5.69 -15.43 -3.31
C THR A 228 -4.33 -15.07 -3.90
N ASN A 229 -3.51 -14.29 -3.18
CA ASN A 229 -2.18 -13.90 -3.66
C ASN A 229 -1.20 -15.08 -3.73
N GLN A 230 -1.25 -16.01 -2.77
CA GLN A 230 -0.50 -17.26 -2.81
C GLN A 230 -0.86 -18.09 -4.05
N GLN A 231 -2.15 -18.24 -4.35
CA GLN A 231 -2.63 -18.94 -5.56
C GLN A 231 -2.14 -18.26 -6.85
N ASN A 232 -2.16 -16.92 -6.90
CA ASN A 232 -1.61 -16.17 -8.03
C ASN A 232 -0.10 -16.43 -8.21
N ALA A 233 0.66 -16.53 -7.11
CA ALA A 233 2.08 -16.89 -7.15
C ALA A 233 2.31 -18.34 -7.61
N LEU A 234 1.46 -19.29 -7.19
CA LEU A 234 1.53 -20.69 -7.64
C LEU A 234 1.28 -20.81 -9.15
N LYS A 235 0.21 -20.16 -9.63
CA LYS A 235 -0.10 -20.10 -11.06
C LYS A 235 1.07 -19.51 -11.85
N ARG A 236 1.65 -18.42 -11.36
CA ARG A 236 2.80 -17.77 -11.98
C ARG A 236 4.03 -18.67 -12.04
N GLN A 237 4.32 -19.41 -10.97
CA GLN A 237 5.44 -20.36 -10.96
C GLN A 237 5.23 -21.44 -12.02
N ALA A 238 4.02 -22.00 -12.13
CA ALA A 238 3.68 -22.99 -13.15
C ALA A 238 3.83 -22.43 -14.58
N GLU A 239 3.40 -21.19 -14.82
CA GLU A 239 3.58 -20.51 -16.11
C GLU A 239 5.06 -20.36 -16.49
N LEU A 240 5.92 -19.97 -15.54
CA LEU A 240 7.35 -19.82 -15.77
C LEU A 240 8.05 -21.16 -16.03
N VAL A 241 7.65 -22.24 -15.35
CA VAL A 241 8.23 -23.58 -15.58
C VAL A 241 7.92 -24.07 -16.99
N ASN A 242 6.69 -23.86 -17.47
CA ASN A 242 6.18 -24.41 -18.73
C ASN A 242 6.54 -23.60 -20.00
N ARG A 243 7.17 -22.43 -19.87
CA ARG A 243 7.64 -21.59 -20.99
C ARG A 243 9.11 -21.84 -21.29
#